data_AF-A0A178LLD2-F1
#
_entry.id   AF-A0A178LLD2-F1
#
_cell.length_a   1.000
_cell.length_b   1.000
_cell.length_c   1.000
_cell.angle_alpha   90.00
_cell.angle_beta   90.00
_cell.angle_gamma   90.00
#
_symmetry.space_group_name_H-M   'P 1'
#
loop_
_entity.id
_entity.type
_entity.pdbx_description
1 polymer ?
#
loop_
_entity_poly.entity_id
_entity_poly.type
_entity_poly.pdbx_seq_one_letter_code
_entity_poly.pdbx_strand_id
1 'polypeptide(L)' 'MVSRTTAIEMLAVVAQDTRFLESVRIGAVEGLGYAGGEHAREALVKIMGGDQHGSPLRAAAAKALGRAASFED' A
#
# COMPACT_ATOMS: atom_id res chain seq x y z
N MET A 1 16.69 -11.91 9.70
CA MET A 1 15.39 -11.49 10.28
C MET A 1 15.02 -10.18 9.62
N VAL A 2 13.92 -10.13 8.85
CA VAL A 2 13.47 -8.90 8.18
C VAL A 2 12.74 -8.05 9.22
N SER A 3 13.14 -6.79 9.38
CA SER A 3 12.47 -5.86 10.30
C SER A 3 11.07 -5.51 9.80
N ARG A 4 10.14 -5.14 10.69
CA ARG A 4 8.80 -4.66 10.32
C ARG A 4 8.87 -3.51 9.32
N THR A 5 9.80 -2.58 9.52
CA THR A 5 10.05 -1.46 8.60
C THR A 5 10.45 -1.96 7.21
N THR A 6 11.38 -2.90 7.16
CA THR A 6 11.81 -3.54 5.90
C THR A 6 10.66 -4.26 5.19
N ALA A 7 9.74 -4.90 5.94
CA ALA A 7 8.57 -5.53 5.35
C ALA A 7 7.61 -4.51 4.73
N ILE A 8 7.36 -3.37 5.40
CA ILE A 8 6.51 -2.28 4.89
C ILE A 8 7.13 -1.64 3.63
N GLU A 9 8.44 -1.38 3.66
CA GLU A 9 9.17 -0.86 2.50
C GLU A 9 9.05 -1.78 1.29
N MET A 10 9.22 -3.10 1.50
CA MET A 10 9.07 -4.08 0.43
C MET A 10 7.66 -4.12 -0.15
N LEU A 11 6.62 -4.02 0.69
CA LEU A 11 5.24 -3.92 0.21
C LEU A 11 5.03 -2.63 -0.62
N ALA A 12 5.59 -1.50 -0.20
CA ALA A 12 5.50 -0.24 -0.93
C ALA A 12 6.22 -0.30 -2.30
N VAL A 13 7.35 -1.01 -2.37
CA VAL A 13 8.07 -1.26 -3.63
C VAL A 13 7.20 -2.12 -4.57
N VAL A 14 6.70 -3.26 -4.08
CA VAL A 14 5.87 -4.17 -4.89
C VAL A 14 4.60 -3.47 -5.39
N ALA A 15 3.94 -2.68 -4.56
CA ALA A 15 2.71 -1.99 -4.93
C ALA A 15 2.89 -0.98 -6.10
N GLN A 16 4.06 -0.36 -6.22
CA GLN A 16 4.34 0.66 -7.24
C GLN A 16 4.98 0.09 -8.52
N ASP A 17 5.60 -1.08 -8.44
CA ASP A 17 6.35 -1.67 -9.53
C ASP A 17 5.43 -2.37 -10.55
N THR A 18 5.33 -1.79 -11.75
CA THR A 18 4.48 -2.27 -12.84
C THR A 18 4.96 -3.57 -13.49
N ARG A 19 6.13 -4.10 -13.10
CA ARG A 19 6.58 -5.44 -13.49
C ARG A 19 5.81 -6.55 -12.79
N PHE A 20 5.19 -6.26 -11.64
CA PHE A 20 4.28 -7.19 -10.98
C PHE A 20 2.88 -7.12 -11.56
N LEU A 21 2.19 -8.27 -11.57
CA LEU A 21 0.78 -8.34 -11.92
C LEU A 21 -0.07 -7.44 -11.02
N GLU A 22 -1.12 -6.83 -11.56
CA GLU A 22 -1.99 -5.92 -10.79
C GLU A 22 -2.54 -6.58 -9.51
N SER A 23 -2.86 -7.88 -9.55
CA SER A 23 -3.30 -8.63 -8.37
C SER A 23 -2.26 -8.70 -7.25
N VAL A 24 -0.98 -8.88 -7.58
CA VAL A 24 0.13 -8.88 -6.60
C VAL A 24 0.29 -7.49 -5.99
N ARG A 25 0.17 -6.45 -6.83
CA ARG A 25 0.25 -5.05 -6.39
C ARG A 25 -0.91 -4.68 -5.47
N ILE A 26 -2.13 -5.14 -5.78
CA ILE A 26 -3.30 -5.01 -4.91
C ILE A 26 -3.07 -5.72 -3.57
N GLY A 27 -2.56 -6.95 -3.58
CA GLY A 27 -2.22 -7.66 -2.35
C GLY A 27 -1.19 -6.90 -1.49
N ALA A 28 -0.20 -6.28 -2.12
CA ALA A 28 0.76 -5.43 -1.42
C ALA A 28 0.12 -4.17 -0.80
N VAL A 29 -0.77 -3.50 -1.54
CA VAL A 29 -1.58 -2.38 -1.04
C VAL A 29 -2.45 -2.80 0.15
N GLU A 30 -3.06 -3.98 0.09
CA GLU A 30 -3.84 -4.50 1.19
C GLU A 30 -3.00 -4.77 2.43
N GLY A 31 -1.81 -5.36 2.24
CA GLY A 31 -0.81 -5.58 3.27
C GLY A 31 -0.38 -4.28 3.96
N LEU A 32 -0.14 -3.20 3.21
CA LEU A 32 0.15 -1.88 3.76
C LEU A 32 -1.01 -1.38 4.66
N GLY A 33 -2.26 -1.58 4.23
CA GLY A 33 -3.43 -1.19 5.02
C GLY A 33 -3.56 -1.95 6.34
N TYR A 34 -3.13 -3.22 6.38
CA TYR A 34 -3.07 -4.00 7.62
C TYR A 34 -1.88 -3.64 8.51
N ALA A 35 -0.74 -3.34 7.88
CA ALA A 35 0.46 -2.93 8.61
C ALA A 35 0.22 -1.60 9.35
N GLY A 36 -0.43 -0.64 8.69
CA GLY A 36 -0.68 0.68 9.25
C GLY A 36 0.61 1.44 9.58
N GLY A 37 0.47 2.52 10.35
CA GLY A 37 1.57 3.43 10.67
C GLY A 37 1.93 4.39 9.53
N GLU A 38 2.80 5.35 9.85
CA GLU A 38 3.14 6.50 9.00
C GLU A 38 3.61 6.09 7.60
N HIS A 39 4.64 5.24 7.51
CA HIS A 39 5.23 4.81 6.24
C HIS A 39 4.22 4.09 5.33
N ALA A 40 3.34 3.27 5.90
CA ALA A 40 2.32 2.59 5.12
C ALA A 40 1.26 3.58 4.61
N ARG A 41 0.84 4.55 5.45
CA ARG A 41 -0.12 5.59 5.06
C ARG A 41 0.43 6.49 3.96
N GLU A 42 1.70 6.89 4.04
CA GLU A 42 2.36 7.66 2.99
C GLU A 42 2.37 6.93 1.65
N ALA A 43 2.75 5.64 1.66
CA ALA A 43 2.73 4.81 0.45
C ALA A 43 1.32 4.69 -0.15
N LEU A 44 0.30 4.50 0.71
CA LEU A 44 -1.10 4.40 0.29
C LEU A 44 -1.62 5.71 -0.32
N VAL A 45 -1.30 6.87 0.26
CA VAL A 45 -1.66 8.19 -0.29
C VAL A 45 -1.04 8.38 -1.68
N LYS A 46 0.24 8.05 -1.83
CA LYS A 46 0.95 8.15 -3.11
C LYS A 46 0.31 7.29 -4.20
N ILE A 47 -0.08 6.05 -3.86
CA ILE A 47 -0.69 5.13 -4.84
C ILE A 47 -2.11 5.60 -5.20
N MET A 48 -2.90 6.05 -4.22
CA MET A 48 -4.27 6.54 -4.45
C MET A 48 -4.30 7.77 -5.36
N GLY A 49 -3.36 8.69 -5.20
CA GLY A 49 -3.24 9.92 -5.99
C GLY A 49 -2.45 9.76 -7.30
N GLY A 50 -1.82 8.62 -7.54
CA GLY A 50 -0.94 8.41 -8.69
C GLY A 50 -1.69 8.02 -9.97
N ASP A 51 -1.66 8.88 -10.98
CA ASP A 51 -2.33 8.63 -12.27
C ASP A 51 -1.64 7.55 -13.11
N GLN A 52 -0.40 7.17 -12.78
CA GLN A 52 0.26 6.00 -13.39
C GLN A 52 -0.37 4.65 -12.98
N HIS A 53 -1.36 4.66 -12.09
CA HIS A 53 -2.01 3.45 -11.59
C HIS A 53 -3.44 3.34 -12.11
N GLY A 54 -3.83 2.13 -12.51
CA GLY A 54 -5.21 1.84 -12.90
C GLY A 54 -6.19 2.03 -11.74
N SER A 55 -7.46 2.29 -12.09
CA SER A 55 -8.56 2.46 -11.14
C SER A 55 -8.65 1.36 -10.07
N PRO A 56 -8.44 0.06 -10.36
CA PRO A 56 -8.53 -0.99 -9.34
C PRO A 56 -7.52 -0.81 -8.21
N LEU A 57 -6.26 -0.52 -8.55
CA LEU A 57 -5.21 -0.34 -7.55
C LEU A 57 -5.42 0.95 -6.72
N ARG A 58 -5.86 2.04 -7.36
CA ARG A 58 -6.18 3.30 -6.67
C ARG A 58 -7.34 3.11 -5.69
N ALA A 59 -8.37 2.36 -6.09
CA ALA A 59 -9.50 2.02 -5.22
C ALA A 59 -9.07 1.13 -4.03
N ALA A 60 -8.21 0.14 -4.27
CA ALA A 60 -7.62 -0.67 -3.20
C ALA A 60 -6.83 0.19 -2.21
N ALA A 61 -6.07 1.18 -2.70
CA ALA A 61 -5.29 2.09 -1.87
C ALA A 61 -6.19 2.99 -1.01
N ALA A 62 -7.28 3.53 -1.56
CA ALA A 62 -8.27 4.29 -0.79
C ALA A 62 -8.89 3.45 0.33
N LYS A 63 -9.30 2.21 0.03
CA LYS A 63 -9.84 1.27 1.03
C LYS A 63 -8.82 0.93 2.11
N ALA A 64 -7.57 0.67 1.71
CA ALA A 64 -6.48 0.34 2.61
C ALA A 64 -6.09 1.51 3.52
N LEU A 65 -6.13 2.74 3.00
CA LEU A 65 -5.87 3.96 3.78
C LEU A 65 -6.94 4.15 4.86
N GLY A 66 -8.22 3.91 4.54
CA GLY A 66 -9.30 3.94 5.54
C GLY A 66 -9.06 2.94 6.69
N ARG A 67 -8.59 1.73 6.38
CA ARG A 67 -8.21 0.74 7.41
C ARG A 67 -7.01 1.21 8.23
N ALA A 68 -5.94 1.67 7.57
CA ALA A 68 -4.73 2.12 8.23
C ALA A 68 -4.94 3.32 9.15
N ALA A 69 -5.97 4.13 8.88
CA ALA A 69 -6.35 5.27 9.71
C ALA A 69 -7.19 4.92 10.95
N SER A 70 -7.77 3.73 10.99
CA SER A 70 -8.62 3.30 12.11
C SER A 70 -7.82 2.78 13.33
N PHE A 71 -6.49 2.80 13.26
CA PHE A 71 -5.58 2.35 14.33
C PHE A 71 -4.86 3.52 15.04
N GLU A 72 -5.41 4.73 14.98
CA GLU A 72 -4.93 5.86 15.77
C GLU A 72 -5.56 5.81 17.16
N ASP A 73 -4.82 5.23 18.12
CA ASP A 73 -4.93 5.51 19.56
C ASP A 73 -3.70 6.31 20.00
#